data_AF-A0A2V6HSL1-F1
#
_entry.id   AF-A0A2V6HSL1-F1
#
_cell.length_a   1.000
_cell.length_b   1.000
_cell.length_c   1.000
_cell.angle_alpha   90.00
_cell.angle_beta   90.00
_cell.angle_gamma   90.00
#
_symmetry.space_group_name_H-M   'P 1'
#
loop_
_entity.id
_entity.type
_entity.pdbx_description
1 polymer ?
#
loop_
_entity_poly.entity_id
_entity_poly.type
_entity_poly.pdbx_seq_one_letter_code
_entity_poly.pdbx_strand_id
1 'polypeptide(L)'
;MLFGEVVKMALASLGANKLRAALTMIGITIGVFSVISVMTAIGALQSSIESGISFLGSNIFQFAKYPANVNVGGEIKKKYQNRRNVTYREALHYAKLMEGQAREICLKSFGYEVKGQAVY
;
A
#
# COMPACT_ATOMS: atom_id res chain seq x y z
N MET A 1 46.19 1.24 -34.23
CA MET A 1 46.46 0.12 -33.30
C MET A 1 47.06 0.65 -32.00
N LEU A 2 46.29 1.43 -31.24
CA LEU A 2 46.76 2.07 -29.99
C LEU A 2 45.80 1.79 -28.83
N PHE A 3 44.50 1.89 -29.08
CA PHE A 3 43.48 1.66 -28.05
C PHE A 3 43.55 0.26 -27.42
N GLY A 4 43.73 -0.79 -28.24
CA GLY A 4 43.85 -2.16 -27.74
C GLY A 4 45.11 -2.43 -26.91
N GLU A 5 46.19 -1.69 -27.18
CA GLU A 5 47.45 -1.79 -26.44
C GLU A 5 47.35 -1.07 -25.09
N VAL A 6 46.72 0.11 -25.06
CA VAL A 6 46.41 0.84 -23.82
C VAL A 6 45.52 0.02 -22.89
N VAL A 7 44.47 -0.63 -23.41
CA VAL A 7 43.59 -1.49 -22.60
C VAL A 7 44.34 -2.71 -22.06
N LYS A 8 45.18 -3.36 -22.88
CA LYS A 8 46.04 -4.46 -22.42
C LYS A 8 47.01 -4.03 -21.32
N MET A 9 47.64 -2.87 -21.47
CA MET A 9 48.59 -2.34 -20.50
C MET A 9 47.91 -1.98 -19.17
N ALA A 10 46.71 -1.39 -19.22
CA ALA A 10 45.91 -1.06 -18.04
C ALA A 10 45.49 -2.32 -17.26
N LEU A 11 45.02 -3.35 -17.95
CA LEU A 11 44.64 -4.63 -17.34
C LEU A 11 45.84 -5.35 -16.71
N ALA A 12 47.00 -5.31 -17.37
CA ALA A 12 48.24 -5.86 -16.83
C ALA A 12 48.69 -5.11 -15.57
N SER A 13 48.58 -3.78 -15.55
CA SER A 13 48.90 -2.94 -14.40
C SER A 13 47.96 -3.20 -13.20
N LEU A 14 46.67 -3.38 -13.46
CA LEU A 14 45.68 -3.73 -12.44
C LEU A 14 45.98 -5.09 -11.79
N GLY A 15 46.44 -6.06 -12.59
CA GLY A 15 46.86 -7.38 -12.14
C GLY A 15 48.22 -7.43 -11.43
N ALA A 16 49.08 -6.42 -11.62
CA ALA A 16 50.39 -6.33 -10.98
C ALA A 16 50.28 -6.01 -9.48
N ASN A 17 49.25 -5.27 -9.05
CA ASN A 17 49.02 -4.94 -7.65
C ASN A 17 47.63 -5.35 -7.17
N LYS A 18 47.43 -6.68 -7.08
CA LYS A 18 46.15 -7.34 -6.78
C LYS A 18 45.50 -6.83 -5.49
N LEU A 19 46.26 -6.61 -4.43
CA LEU A 19 45.71 -6.18 -3.14
C LEU A 19 45.12 -4.77 -3.21
N ARG A 20 45.86 -3.83 -3.84
CA ARG A 20 45.41 -2.44 -3.99
C ARG A 20 44.18 -2.37 -4.88
N ALA A 21 44.21 -3.03 -6.04
CA ALA A 21 43.09 -3.01 -6.98
C ALA A 21 41.83 -3.71 -6.42
N ALA A 22 42.00 -4.79 -5.66
CA ALA A 22 40.86 -5.48 -5.04
C ALA A 22 40.19 -4.61 -3.96
N LEU A 23 40.98 -3.98 -3.10
CA LEU A 23 40.43 -3.17 -2.00
C LEU A 23 39.67 -1.94 -2.52
N THR A 24 40.17 -1.29 -3.58
CA THR A 24 39.47 -0.16 -4.21
C THR A 24 38.19 -0.58 -4.91
N MET A 25 38.21 -1.71 -5.63
CA MET A 25 37.01 -2.26 -6.27
C MET A 25 35.93 -2.60 -5.25
N ILE A 26 36.30 -3.28 -4.15
CA ILE A 26 35.36 -3.64 -3.08
C ILE A 26 34.79 -2.40 -2.39
N GLY A 27 35.61 -1.37 -2.14
CA GLY A 27 35.13 -0.13 -1.53
C GLY A 27 34.07 0.57 -2.39
N ILE A 28 34.30 0.68 -3.70
CA ILE A 28 33.36 1.31 -4.62
C ILE A 28 32.07 0.47 -4.76
N THR A 29 32.18 -0.85 -4.89
CA THR A 29 31.00 -1.71 -5.05
C THR A 29 30.12 -1.72 -3.82
N ILE A 30 30.69 -1.82 -2.60
CA ILE A 30 29.92 -1.73 -1.36
C ILE A 30 29.28 -0.35 -1.19
N GLY A 31 30.00 0.72 -1.55
CA GLY A 31 29.48 2.09 -1.49
C GLY A 31 28.23 2.27 -2.36
N VAL A 32 28.33 1.90 -3.64
CA VAL A 32 27.20 2.02 -4.58
C VAL A 32 26.06 1.07 -4.21
N PHE A 33 26.38 -0.16 -3.80
CA PHE A 33 25.38 -1.15 -3.39
C PHE A 33 24.56 -0.68 -2.18
N SER A 34 25.20 -0.05 -1.19
CA SER A 34 24.52 0.51 -0.01
C SER A 34 23.51 1.59 -0.40
N VAL A 35 23.93 2.55 -1.24
CA VAL A 35 23.05 3.65 -1.67
C VAL A 35 21.85 3.12 -2.44
N ILE A 36 22.05 2.21 -3.40
CA ILE A 36 20.95 1.61 -4.18
C ILE A 36 20.00 0.83 -3.26
N SER A 37 20.55 0.07 -2.30
CA SER A 37 19.76 -0.73 -1.35
C SER A 37 18.85 0.14 -0.49
N VAL A 38 19.37 1.22 0.06
CA VAL A 38 18.58 2.16 0.89
C VAL A 38 17.49 2.83 0.07
N MET A 39 17.81 3.32 -1.14
CA MET A 39 16.83 3.96 -2.02
C MET A 39 15.69 2.99 -2.37
N THR A 40 16.03 1.74 -2.67
CA THR A 40 15.05 0.68 -2.97
C THR A 40 14.19 0.35 -1.74
N ALA A 41 14.80 0.21 -0.57
CA ALA A 41 14.08 -0.08 0.68
C ALA A 41 13.09 1.04 1.03
N ILE A 42 13.50 2.30 0.88
CA ILE A 42 12.63 3.46 1.10
C ILE A 42 11.44 3.43 0.13
N GLY A 43 11.68 3.17 -1.16
CA GLY A 43 10.60 3.06 -2.15
C GLY A 43 9.62 1.92 -1.83
N ALA A 44 10.12 0.75 -1.44
CA ALA A 44 9.30 -0.39 -1.04
C ALA A 44 8.46 -0.08 0.22
N LEU A 45 9.07 0.57 1.21
CA LEU A 45 8.38 1.00 2.42
C LEU A 45 7.30 2.04 2.12
N GLN A 46 7.61 3.05 1.30
CA GLN A 46 6.64 4.07 0.88
C GLN A 46 5.45 3.43 0.17
N SER A 47 5.69 2.52 -0.77
CA SER A 47 4.63 1.78 -1.47
C SER A 47 3.79 0.93 -0.52
N SER A 48 4.42 0.31 0.48
CA SER A 48 3.74 -0.53 1.48
C SER A 48 2.87 0.32 2.42
N ILE A 49 3.40 1.45 2.87
CA ILE A 49 2.69 2.42 3.72
C ILE A 49 1.53 3.04 2.95
N GLU A 50 1.76 3.48 1.71
CA GLU A 50 0.72 4.04 0.86
C GLU A 50 -0.38 3.02 0.59
N SER A 51 -0.03 1.75 0.36
CA SER A 51 -1.02 0.68 0.18
C SER A 51 -1.80 0.38 1.46
N GLY A 52 -1.13 0.33 2.61
CA GLY A 52 -1.76 0.08 3.91
C GLY A 52 -2.66 1.23 4.35
N ILE A 53 -2.23 2.48 4.16
CA ILE A 53 -3.04 3.67 4.44
C ILE A 53 -4.16 3.83 3.40
N SER A 54 -3.93 3.50 2.13
CA SER A 54 -4.99 3.52 1.11
C SER A 54 -6.12 2.56 1.45
N PHE A 55 -5.78 1.39 2.03
CA PHE A 55 -6.78 0.47 2.56
C PHE A 55 -7.52 1.08 3.77
N LEU A 56 -6.80 1.71 4.70
CA LEU A 56 -7.39 2.24 5.94
C LEU A 56 -8.19 3.56 5.75
N GLY A 57 -7.83 4.39 4.77
CA GLY A 57 -8.30 5.78 4.69
C GLY A 57 -8.86 6.25 3.35
N SER A 58 -8.49 5.63 2.23
CA SER A 58 -8.76 6.25 0.93
C SER A 58 -10.04 5.80 0.24
N ASN A 59 -10.57 4.59 0.51
CA ASN A 59 -11.71 4.06 -0.27
C ASN A 59 -12.63 3.08 0.50
N ILE A 60 -12.81 3.23 1.81
CA ILE A 60 -13.79 2.43 2.56
C ILE A 60 -15.14 3.16 2.55
N PHE A 61 -16.05 2.73 1.68
CA PHE A 61 -17.44 3.18 1.72
C PHE A 61 -18.22 2.30 2.71
N GLN A 62 -18.51 2.84 3.89
CA GLN A 62 -19.29 2.14 4.91
C GLN A 62 -20.78 2.46 4.77
N PHE A 63 -21.60 1.44 4.50
CA PHE A 63 -23.05 1.60 4.40
C PHE A 63 -23.73 1.08 5.67
N ALA A 64 -24.30 2.00 6.46
CA ALA A 64 -24.97 1.69 7.71
C ALA A 64 -26.12 2.66 8.00
N LYS A 65 -27.19 2.17 8.66
CA LYS A 65 -28.32 2.99 9.14
C LYS A 65 -27.89 4.11 10.09
N TYR A 66 -26.83 3.84 10.86
CA TYR A 66 -26.20 4.78 11.78
C TYR A 66 -24.79 5.09 11.27
N PRO A 67 -24.43 6.37 11.07
CA PRO A 67 -23.08 6.73 10.61
C PRO A 67 -22.03 6.37 11.67
N ALA A 68 -20.90 5.81 11.23
CA ALA A 68 -19.72 5.69 12.09
C ALA A 68 -19.19 7.11 12.37
N ASN A 69 -18.90 7.42 13.64
CA ASN A 69 -18.35 8.69 14.14
C ASN A 69 -19.34 9.81 14.50
N VAL A 70 -20.65 9.54 14.60
CA VAL A 70 -21.58 10.55 15.13
C VAL A 70 -22.07 10.13 16.52
N ASN A 71 -21.61 10.84 17.55
CA ASN A 71 -22.24 10.84 18.87
C ASN A 71 -23.58 11.57 18.76
N VAL A 72 -24.59 10.88 18.26
CA VAL A 72 -25.90 11.48 18.02
C VAL A 72 -26.67 11.60 19.35
N GLY A 73 -26.53 12.75 20.01
CA GLY A 73 -27.40 13.16 21.11
C GLY A 73 -28.66 13.90 20.61
N GLY A 74 -29.80 13.74 21.31
CA GLY A 74 -31.01 14.54 21.09
C GLY A 74 -31.87 14.16 19.87
N GLU A 75 -32.50 15.15 19.23
CA GLU A 75 -33.49 14.99 18.14
C GLU A 75 -32.96 14.27 16.90
N ILE A 76 -31.66 14.42 16.63
CA ILE A 76 -31.01 13.77 15.49
C ILE A 76 -31.04 12.24 15.65
N LYS A 77 -31.03 11.72 16.89
CA LYS A 77 -31.13 10.29 17.19
C LYS A 77 -32.50 9.74 16.79
N LYS A 78 -33.57 10.49 17.10
CA LYS A 78 -34.94 10.13 16.71
C LYS A 78 -35.11 10.11 15.19
N LYS A 79 -34.49 11.06 14.47
CA LYS A 79 -34.47 11.09 12.99
C LYS A 79 -33.83 9.84 12.39
N TYR A 80 -32.70 9.36 12.93
CA TYR A 80 -32.05 8.13 12.45
C TYR A 80 -32.78 6.86 12.90
N GLN A 81 -33.41 6.86 14.08
CA GLN A 81 -34.24 5.75 14.55
C GLN A 81 -35.50 5.56 13.68
N ASN A 82 -36.10 6.66 13.22
CA ASN A 82 -37.29 6.65 12.36
C ASN A 82 -36.97 6.37 10.88
N ARG A 83 -35.70 6.19 10.50
CA ARG A 83 -35.34 5.72 9.15
C ARG A 83 -35.66 4.24 9.01
N ARG A 84 -36.18 3.85 7.85
CA ARG A 84 -36.40 2.43 7.49
C ARG A 84 -35.09 1.65 7.65
N ASN A 85 -35.18 0.41 8.15
CA ASN A 85 -34.01 -0.45 8.26
C ASN A 85 -33.49 -0.77 6.86
N VAL A 86 -32.16 -0.78 6.72
CA VAL A 86 -31.51 -1.17 5.46
C VAL A 86 -31.75 -2.65 5.23
N THR A 87 -32.39 -2.99 4.11
CA THR A 87 -32.65 -4.39 3.74
C THR A 87 -31.46 -4.98 3.00
N TYR A 88 -31.19 -6.28 3.17
CA TYR A 88 -30.09 -6.99 2.49
C TYR A 88 -30.10 -6.81 0.96
N ARG A 89 -31.30 -6.80 0.35
CA ARG A 89 -31.47 -6.60 -1.10
C ARG A 89 -31.07 -5.18 -1.55
N GLU A 90 -31.33 -4.16 -0.72
CA GLU A 90 -30.92 -2.77 -0.99
C GLU A 90 -29.40 -2.62 -0.83
N ALA A 91 -28.82 -3.28 0.18
CA ALA A 91 -27.38 -3.32 0.41
C ALA A 91 -26.62 -3.97 -0.76
N LEU A 92 -27.12 -5.09 -1.30
CA LEU A 92 -26.52 -5.78 -2.45
C LEU A 92 -26.65 -4.97 -3.75
N HIS A 93 -27.79 -4.29 -3.94
CA HIS A 93 -27.99 -3.42 -5.09
C HIS A 93 -27.02 -2.23 -5.07
N TYR A 94 -26.78 -1.64 -3.90
CA TYR A 94 -25.80 -0.57 -3.71
C TYR A 94 -24.36 -1.07 -3.94
N ALA A 95 -24.01 -2.26 -3.45
CA ALA A 95 -22.69 -2.84 -3.68
C ALA A 95 -22.40 -3.01 -5.18
N LYS A 96 -23.39 -3.47 -5.95
CA LYS A 96 -23.31 -3.63 -7.41
C LYS A 96 -23.17 -2.28 -8.15
N LEU A 97 -23.78 -1.22 -7.63
CA LEU A 97 -23.63 0.14 -8.20
C LEU A 97 -22.25 0.74 -7.89
N MET A 98 -21.59 0.31 -6.82
CA MET A 98 -20.28 0.79 -6.39
C MET A 98 -19.10 -0.06 -6.88
N GLU A 99 -19.38 -1.11 -7.66
CA GLU A 99 -18.42 -2.10 -8.18
C GLU A 99 -17.34 -1.51 -9.13
N GLY A 100 -17.33 -0.20 -9.36
CA GLY A 100 -16.29 0.51 -10.15
C GLY A 100 -15.62 1.68 -9.43
N GLN A 101 -16.03 2.04 -8.22
CA GLN A 101 -15.53 3.22 -7.49
C GLN A 101 -15.04 2.92 -6.07
N ALA A 102 -15.43 1.78 -5.49
CA ALA A 102 -15.02 1.39 -4.15
C ALA A 102 -14.17 0.12 -4.21
N ARG A 103 -12.97 0.17 -3.63
CA ARG A 103 -12.05 -0.97 -3.56
C ARG A 103 -12.47 -1.98 -2.48
N GLU A 104 -13.19 -1.52 -1.45
CA GLU A 104 -13.74 -2.33 -0.36
C GLU A 104 -15.11 -1.77 0.07
N ILE A 105 -16.17 -2.60 0.03
CA ILE A 105 -17.53 -2.19 0.39
C ILE A 105 -17.94 -2.93 1.68
N CYS A 106 -17.93 -2.21 2.81
CA CYS A 106 -18.35 -2.77 4.09
C CYS A 106 -19.85 -2.56 4.32
N LEU A 107 -20.63 -3.63 4.15
CA LEU A 107 -22.08 -3.65 4.42
C LEU A 107 -22.36 -4.03 5.88
N LYS A 108 -22.74 -3.06 6.72
CA LYS A 108 -23.13 -3.35 8.11
C LYS A 108 -24.63 -3.62 8.19
N SER A 109 -25.04 -4.84 7.87
CA SER A 109 -26.43 -5.30 8.03
C SER A 109 -26.71 -5.68 9.49
N PHE A 110 -27.15 -4.73 10.31
CA PHE A 110 -27.67 -5.02 11.65
C PHE A 110 -29.15 -5.43 11.53
N GLY A 111 -29.37 -6.72 11.31
CA GLY A 111 -30.68 -7.36 11.32
C GLY A 111 -30.53 -8.77 11.89
N TYR A 112 -31.30 -9.08 12.94
CA TYR A 112 -31.29 -10.34 13.70
C TYR A 112 -31.73 -11.59 12.90
N GLU A 113 -31.80 -11.52 11.57
CA GLU A 113 -32.29 -12.61 10.72
C GLU A 113 -31.32 -13.09 9.65
N VAL A 114 -30.15 -12.47 9.46
CA VAL A 114 -29.21 -12.98 8.46
C VAL A 114 -27.77 -12.82 8.93
N LYS A 115 -27.12 -13.97 9.17
CA LYS A 115 -25.67 -14.11 9.35
C LYS A 115 -24.95 -13.59 8.10
N GLY A 116 -24.67 -12.29 8.07
CA GLY A 116 -23.77 -11.65 7.12
C GLY A 116 -22.57 -11.12 7.89
N GLN A 117 -21.66 -12.03 8.23
CA GLN A 117 -20.36 -11.71 8.80
C GLN A 117 -19.43 -11.26 7.68
N ALA A 118 -18.94 -10.04 7.78
CA ALA A 118 -17.64 -9.65 7.24
C ALA A 118 -17.12 -8.53 8.15
N VAL A 119 -16.28 -8.95 9.09
CA VAL A 119 -15.55 -8.11 10.04
C VAL A 119 -14.08 -8.45 9.77
N TYR A 120 -13.36 -7.43 9.30
CA TYR A 120 -11.98 -7.41 8.79
C TYR A 120 -11.75 -8.04 7.42
#